data_AF-A0A1W9GVL5-F1
#
_entry.id   AF-A0A1W9GVL5-F1
#
_cell.length_a   1.000
_cell.length_b   1.000
_cell.length_c   1.000
_cell.angle_alpha   90.00
_cell.angle_beta   90.00
_cell.angle_gamma   90.00
#
_symmetry.space_group_name_H-M   'P 1'
#
loop_
_entity.id
_entity.type
_entity.pdbx_description
1 polymer ?
#
loop_
_entity_poly.entity_id
_entity_poly.type
_entity_poly.pdbx_seq_one_letter_code
_entity_poly.pdbx_strand_id
1 'polypeptide(L)'
;MQNRKVIMKASAYSGFVIMAAFIVHAVFTSNSSTAAIGLIFIPMYGFLGAGVCWALVYSAFALYDLRSGNIAWNSRNMLFALVFSALCLLAGAGLFLQQSALSVATNPTSTGQALEEISQRWIPWGRREVDMALAQHPSTPHAILGMLMESSGDAVVQQVGTNPNTPLAVLEKIASGPLTYERVAGLAGNHNISHAIMEQLLAAISSPVHVTDPVRRSLYKTYVLAALAANSALPQDLFDRLAAIDSPTHFLVLAIINAPRAKCEQMSRLLVSEPALENASLYNTVMRKLNEIGCPVEDS
;
A
#
# COMPACT_ATOMS: atom_id res chain seq x y z
N MET A 1 42.88 24.63 -17.12
CA MET A 1 42.55 23.65 -16.05
C MET A 1 41.76 24.24 -14.88
N GLN A 2 42.00 25.48 -14.45
CA GLN A 2 41.33 26.10 -13.29
C GLN A 2 39.80 26.20 -13.44
N ASN A 3 39.31 26.61 -14.62
CA ASN A 3 37.87 26.71 -14.88
C ASN A 3 37.14 25.35 -14.76
N ARG A 4 37.78 24.23 -15.17
CA ARG A 4 37.16 22.90 -15.07
C ARG A 4 36.95 22.45 -13.63
N LYS A 5 37.92 22.72 -12.74
CA LYS A 5 37.77 22.40 -11.31
C LYS A 5 36.64 23.20 -10.66
N VAL A 6 36.48 24.46 -11.04
CA VAL A 6 35.38 25.32 -10.56
C VAL A 6 34.03 24.79 -11.05
N ILE A 7 33.91 24.48 -12.35
CA ILE A 7 32.68 23.94 -12.95
C ILE A 7 32.30 22.61 -12.28
N MET A 8 33.26 21.70 -12.07
CA MET A 8 33.00 20.43 -11.40
C MET A 8 32.53 20.63 -9.95
N LYS A 9 33.15 21.52 -9.17
CA LYS A 9 32.68 21.83 -7.81
C LYS A 9 31.26 22.41 -7.83
N ALA A 10 31.00 23.36 -8.71
CA ALA A 10 29.67 23.96 -8.87
C ALA A 10 28.61 22.90 -9.21
N SER A 11 28.92 21.96 -10.11
CA SER A 11 28.01 20.87 -10.45
C SER A 11 27.71 19.94 -9.27
N ALA A 12 28.71 19.63 -8.44
CA ALA A 12 28.51 18.83 -7.23
C ALA A 12 27.61 19.56 -6.22
N TYR A 13 27.83 20.86 -5.99
CA TYR A 13 26.95 21.66 -5.13
C TYR A 13 25.52 21.71 -5.67
N SER A 14 25.35 21.89 -6.99
CA SER A 14 24.01 21.89 -7.59
C SER A 14 23.31 20.54 -7.41
N GLY A 15 24.01 19.42 -7.57
CA GLY A 15 23.46 18.08 -7.36
C GLY A 15 23.05 17.83 -5.92
N PHE A 16 23.83 18.32 -4.95
CA PHE A 16 23.45 18.27 -3.53
C PHE A 16 22.15 19.03 -3.27
N VAL A 17 22.06 20.27 -3.75
CA VAL A 17 20.90 21.15 -3.51
C VAL A 17 19.64 20.59 -4.18
N ILE A 18 19.74 20.11 -5.42
CA ILE A 18 18.62 19.50 -6.14
C ILE A 18 18.11 18.26 -5.38
N MET A 19 19.00 17.38 -4.95
CA MET A 19 18.60 16.18 -4.21
C MET A 19 18.00 16.53 -2.84
N ALA A 20 18.56 17.49 -2.12
CA ALA A 20 18.00 17.98 -0.87
C ALA A 20 16.58 18.54 -1.06
N ALA A 21 16.39 19.38 -2.09
CA ALA A 21 15.07 19.93 -2.42
C ALA A 21 14.05 18.85 -2.80
N PHE A 22 14.48 17.84 -3.58
CA PHE A 22 13.63 16.70 -3.93
C PHE A 22 13.19 15.91 -2.69
N ILE A 23 14.10 15.64 -1.75
CA ILE A 23 13.75 14.93 -0.51
C ILE A 23 12.78 15.74 0.33
N VAL A 24 13.03 17.04 0.49
CA VAL A 24 12.10 17.92 1.20
C VAL A 24 10.71 17.84 0.57
N HIS A 25 10.62 17.99 -0.76
CA HIS A 25 9.35 17.85 -1.47
C HIS A 25 8.70 16.48 -1.23
N ALA A 26 9.44 15.39 -1.43
CA ALA A 26 8.94 14.02 -1.27
C ALA A 26 8.42 13.74 0.15
N VAL A 27 9.08 14.27 1.18
CA VAL A 27 8.64 14.14 2.57
C VAL A 27 7.32 14.89 2.80
N PHE A 28 7.22 16.13 2.34
CA PHE A 28 6.01 16.94 2.54
C PHE A 28 4.82 16.52 1.66
N THR A 29 5.06 15.77 0.58
CA THR A 29 3.99 15.16 -0.22
C THR A 29 3.62 13.74 0.22
N SER A 30 4.33 13.16 1.19
CA SER A 30 4.11 11.78 1.62
C SER A 30 2.98 11.67 2.64
N ASN A 31 2.14 10.66 2.48
CA ASN A 31 1.09 10.30 3.44
C ASN A 31 1.61 9.45 4.62
N SER A 32 2.92 9.17 4.67
CA SER A 32 3.52 8.35 5.73
C SER A 32 4.13 9.22 6.84
N SER A 33 3.78 8.92 8.09
CA SER A 33 4.39 9.57 9.27
C SER A 33 5.89 9.28 9.39
N THR A 34 6.38 8.18 8.81
CA THR A 34 7.82 7.86 8.79
C THR A 34 8.61 8.64 7.75
N ALA A 35 7.94 9.35 6.82
CA ALA A 35 8.62 10.10 5.77
C ALA A 35 9.55 11.18 6.33
N ALA A 36 9.22 11.78 7.47
CA ALA A 36 10.04 12.79 8.14
C ALA A 36 11.48 12.32 8.47
N ILE A 37 11.69 11.00 8.64
CA ILE A 37 13.02 10.40 8.80
C ILE A 37 13.93 10.73 7.60
N GLY A 38 13.35 10.86 6.40
CA GLY A 38 14.07 11.24 5.19
C GLY A 38 14.81 12.58 5.29
N LEU A 39 14.31 13.53 6.10
CA LEU A 39 14.98 14.81 6.32
C LEU A 39 16.33 14.67 7.03
N ILE A 40 16.44 13.70 7.96
CA ILE A 40 17.67 13.41 8.70
C ILE A 40 18.76 12.89 7.74
N PHE A 41 18.36 12.15 6.71
CA PHE A 41 19.27 11.56 5.72
C PHE A 41 19.59 12.48 4.53
N ILE A 42 19.12 13.73 4.52
CA ILE A 42 19.46 14.71 3.48
C ILE A 42 20.97 14.79 3.20
N PRO A 43 21.88 14.83 4.20
CA PRO A 43 23.31 14.86 3.91
C PRO A 43 23.76 13.65 3.09
N MET A 44 23.31 12.45 3.46
CA MET A 44 23.70 11.21 2.79
C MET A 44 23.23 11.17 1.34
N TYR A 45 21.94 11.45 1.10
CA TYR A 45 21.41 11.49 -0.26
C TYR A 45 21.96 12.66 -1.08
N GLY A 46 22.14 13.83 -0.45
CA GLY A 46 22.74 15.00 -1.05
C GLY A 46 24.15 14.72 -1.58
N PHE A 47 24.98 13.97 -0.83
CA PHE A 47 26.29 13.54 -1.31
C PHE A 47 26.21 12.61 -2.53
N LEU A 48 25.22 11.72 -2.59
CA LEU A 48 24.98 10.90 -3.79
C LEU A 48 24.59 11.78 -4.99
N GLY A 49 23.67 12.72 -4.80
CA GLY A 49 23.27 13.69 -5.83
C GLY A 49 24.45 14.52 -6.34
N ALA A 50 25.30 14.98 -5.41
CA ALA A 50 26.54 15.70 -5.75
C ALA A 50 27.48 14.84 -6.61
N GLY A 51 27.68 13.58 -6.23
CA GLY A 51 28.51 12.63 -6.98
C GLY A 51 28.00 12.38 -8.39
N VAL A 52 26.68 12.17 -8.56
CA VAL A 52 26.06 11.95 -9.87
C VAL A 52 26.22 13.18 -10.79
N CYS A 53 25.91 14.38 -10.31
CA CYS A 53 26.08 15.60 -11.11
C CYS A 53 27.54 15.88 -11.46
N TRP A 54 28.47 15.64 -10.52
CA TRP A 54 29.90 15.72 -10.78
C TRP A 54 30.34 14.73 -11.87
N ALA A 55 29.90 13.48 -11.78
CA ALA A 55 30.26 12.42 -12.72
C ALA A 55 29.67 12.67 -14.12
N LEU A 56 28.48 13.26 -14.22
CA LEU A 56 27.89 13.70 -15.50
C LEU A 56 28.76 14.75 -16.19
N VAL A 57 29.15 15.80 -15.45
CA VAL A 57 30.01 16.87 -15.99
C VAL A 57 31.41 16.36 -16.31
N TYR A 58 31.96 15.49 -15.47
CA TYR A 58 33.24 14.82 -15.74
C TYR A 58 33.18 14.01 -17.06
N SER A 59 32.12 13.22 -17.23
CA SER A 59 31.91 12.41 -18.44
C SER A 59 31.76 13.27 -19.69
N ALA A 60 31.07 14.41 -19.59
CA ALA A 60 30.98 15.38 -20.68
C ALA A 60 32.34 15.98 -21.06
N PHE A 61 33.19 16.32 -20.07
CA PHE A 61 34.56 16.78 -20.35
C PHE A 61 35.43 15.69 -20.97
N ALA A 62 35.33 14.44 -20.51
CA ALA A 62 36.05 13.32 -21.12
C ALA A 62 35.66 13.14 -22.59
N LEU A 63 34.36 13.21 -22.91
CA LEU A 63 33.87 13.12 -24.29
C LEU A 63 34.36 14.30 -25.15
N TYR A 64 34.36 15.51 -24.60
CA TYR A 64 34.88 16.69 -25.28
C TYR A 64 36.38 16.57 -25.60
N ASP A 65 37.17 16.11 -24.63
CA ASP A 65 38.61 15.91 -24.80
C ASP A 65 38.90 14.82 -25.83
N LEU A 66 38.11 13.75 -25.85
CA LEU A 66 38.24 12.69 -26.86
C LEU A 66 37.96 13.24 -28.26
N ARG A 67 36.86 14.00 -28.43
CA ARG A 67 36.50 14.62 -29.71
C ARG A 67 37.55 15.63 -30.18
N SER A 68 38.22 16.29 -29.25
CA SER A 68 39.30 17.25 -29.54
C SER A 68 40.65 16.57 -29.81
N GLY A 69 40.74 15.23 -29.73
CA GLY A 69 41.99 14.48 -29.90
C GLY A 69 42.95 14.55 -28.71
N ASN A 70 42.50 15.08 -27.56
CA ASN A 70 43.34 15.30 -26.38
C ASN A 70 43.49 14.05 -25.49
N ILE A 71 42.61 13.07 -25.63
CA ILE A 71 42.68 11.78 -24.93
C ILE A 71 42.43 10.61 -25.88
N ALA A 72 43.04 9.46 -25.61
CA ALA A 72 42.77 8.23 -26.31
C ALA A 72 41.55 7.49 -25.73
N TRP A 73 40.89 6.68 -26.56
CA TRP A 73 39.75 5.84 -26.16
C TRP A 73 40.06 4.91 -24.98
N ASN A 74 41.29 4.39 -24.88
CA ASN A 74 41.71 3.48 -23.81
C ASN A 74 42.19 4.21 -22.54
N SER A 75 41.98 5.52 -22.43
CA SER A 75 42.33 6.27 -21.22
C SER A 75 41.40 5.93 -20.06
N ARG A 76 41.93 5.91 -18.83
CA ARG A 76 41.13 5.66 -17.61
C ARG A 76 39.94 6.61 -17.47
N ASN A 77 40.13 7.87 -17.87
CA ASN A 77 39.09 8.90 -17.82
C ASN A 77 37.93 8.57 -18.78
N MET A 78 38.25 8.13 -19.99
CA MET A 78 37.24 7.73 -20.96
C MET A 78 36.53 6.44 -20.54
N LEU A 79 37.28 5.47 -20.00
CA LEU A 79 36.69 4.24 -19.46
C LEU A 79 35.67 4.55 -18.35
N PHE A 80 36.02 5.43 -17.42
CA PHE A 80 35.10 5.87 -16.37
C PHE A 80 33.84 6.52 -16.95
N ALA A 81 34.00 7.45 -17.91
CA ALA A 81 32.88 8.13 -18.56
C ALA A 81 31.95 7.15 -19.29
N LEU A 82 32.51 6.14 -19.98
CA LEU A 82 31.74 5.11 -20.66
C LEU A 82 30.97 4.23 -19.68
N VAL A 83 31.63 3.73 -18.63
CA VAL A 83 30.98 2.89 -17.60
C VAL A 83 29.86 3.66 -16.89
N PHE A 84 30.13 4.90 -16.49
CA PHE A 84 29.13 5.75 -15.85
C PHE A 84 27.94 6.02 -16.76
N SER A 85 28.19 6.36 -18.03
CA SER A 85 27.13 6.60 -19.02
C SER A 85 26.29 5.34 -19.27
N ALA A 86 26.94 4.16 -19.36
CA ALA A 86 26.25 2.88 -19.51
C ALA A 86 25.37 2.56 -18.30
N LEU A 87 25.86 2.79 -17.08
CA LEU A 87 25.06 2.63 -15.86
C LEU A 87 23.86 3.59 -15.82
N CYS A 88 24.05 4.85 -16.22
CA CYS A 88 22.94 5.80 -16.33
C CYS A 88 21.88 5.36 -17.36
N LEU A 89 22.31 4.82 -18.50
CA LEU A 89 21.39 4.29 -19.51
C LEU A 89 20.63 3.07 -19.00
N LEU A 90 21.30 2.14 -18.32
CA LEU A 90 20.65 0.98 -17.70
C LEU A 90 19.65 1.39 -16.61
N ALA A 91 20.02 2.35 -15.76
CA ALA A 91 19.13 2.92 -14.76
C ALA A 91 17.92 3.62 -15.39
N GLY A 92 18.14 4.44 -16.42
CA GLY A 92 17.07 5.10 -17.16
C GLY A 92 16.12 4.10 -17.83
N ALA A 93 16.68 3.06 -18.46
CA ALA A 93 15.91 1.99 -19.08
C ALA A 93 15.06 1.24 -18.04
N GLY A 94 15.63 0.84 -16.90
CA GLY A 94 14.86 0.14 -15.88
C GLY A 94 13.76 1.00 -15.24
N LEU A 95 14.00 2.30 -15.01
CA LEU A 95 12.95 3.24 -14.58
C LEU A 95 11.86 3.36 -15.64
N PHE A 96 12.22 3.46 -16.92
CA PHE A 96 11.25 3.50 -18.01
C PHE A 96 10.41 2.22 -18.08
N LEU A 97 11.04 1.04 -17.95
CA LEU A 97 10.33 -0.24 -17.91
C LEU A 97 9.34 -0.28 -16.75
N GLN A 98 9.77 0.10 -15.54
CA GLN A 98 8.92 0.14 -14.35
C GLN A 98 7.76 1.13 -14.51
N GLN A 99 8.02 2.36 -14.93
CA GLN A 99 6.99 3.40 -15.11
C GLN A 99 6.00 3.03 -16.20
N SER A 100 6.47 2.44 -17.30
CA SER A 100 5.58 1.96 -18.37
C SER A 100 4.66 0.84 -17.85
N ALA A 101 5.20 -0.12 -17.10
CA ALA A 101 4.40 -1.18 -16.48
C ALA A 101 3.39 -0.63 -15.48
N LEU A 102 3.82 0.28 -14.60
CA LEU A 102 2.94 0.90 -13.60
C LEU A 102 1.82 1.71 -14.26
N SER A 103 2.12 2.47 -15.32
CA SER A 103 1.13 3.30 -16.02
C SER A 103 -0.02 2.47 -16.59
N VAL A 104 0.26 1.27 -17.07
CA VAL A 104 -0.76 0.36 -17.59
C VAL A 104 -1.46 -0.36 -16.42
N ALA A 105 -0.72 -0.84 -15.41
CA ALA A 105 -1.33 -1.52 -14.26
C ALA A 105 -2.26 -0.61 -13.42
N THR A 106 -2.05 0.71 -13.44
CA THR A 106 -2.87 1.70 -12.74
C THR A 106 -3.95 2.34 -13.60
N ASN A 107 -3.91 2.14 -14.92
CA ASN A 107 -4.90 2.69 -15.82
C ASN A 107 -6.18 1.83 -15.79
N PRO A 108 -7.34 2.37 -15.34
CA PRO A 108 -8.58 1.61 -15.19
C PRO A 108 -9.14 1.07 -16.51
N THR A 109 -8.67 1.58 -17.66
CA THR A 109 -9.09 1.13 -19.00
C THR A 109 -8.22 0.00 -19.56
N SER A 110 -7.20 -0.45 -18.81
CA SER A 110 -6.31 -1.51 -19.25
C SER A 110 -7.03 -2.84 -19.42
N THR A 111 -6.71 -3.52 -20.53
CA THR A 111 -7.29 -4.82 -20.86
C THR A 111 -6.60 -5.95 -20.09
N GLY A 112 -7.30 -7.07 -19.88
CA GLY A 112 -6.72 -8.24 -19.22
C GLY A 112 -5.44 -8.76 -19.89
N GLN A 113 -5.37 -8.69 -21.23
CA GLN A 113 -4.17 -9.06 -22.00
C GLN A 113 -2.97 -8.15 -21.70
N ALA A 114 -3.19 -6.83 -21.60
CA ALA A 114 -2.11 -5.89 -21.27
C ALA A 114 -1.58 -6.12 -19.84
N LEU A 115 -2.48 -6.44 -18.90
CA LEU A 115 -2.10 -6.80 -17.54
C LEU A 115 -1.31 -8.12 -17.49
N GLU A 116 -1.68 -9.09 -18.32
CA GLU A 116 -0.97 -10.37 -18.44
C GLU A 116 0.44 -10.17 -19.01
N GLU A 117 0.60 -9.37 -20.06
CA GLU A 117 1.90 -9.03 -20.62
C GLU A 117 2.83 -8.40 -19.56
N ILE A 118 2.29 -7.48 -18.76
CA ILE A 118 3.05 -6.81 -17.69
C ILE A 118 3.40 -7.76 -16.55
N SER A 119 2.48 -8.66 -16.20
CA SER A 119 2.73 -9.65 -15.14
C SER A 119 3.96 -10.51 -15.46
N GLN A 120 4.18 -10.84 -16.73
CA GLN A 120 5.31 -11.65 -17.21
C GLN A 120 6.56 -10.82 -17.55
N ARG A 121 6.43 -9.50 -17.67
CA ARG A 121 7.53 -8.61 -18.04
C ARG A 121 8.60 -8.58 -16.96
N TRP A 122 9.86 -8.70 -17.37
CA TRP A 122 11.00 -8.51 -16.47
C TRP A 122 11.13 -7.05 -16.08
N ILE A 123 11.15 -6.80 -14.77
CA ILE A 123 11.30 -5.47 -14.19
C ILE A 123 12.47 -5.54 -13.20
N PRO A 124 13.57 -4.80 -13.42
CA PRO A 124 14.80 -4.96 -12.66
C PRO A 124 14.69 -4.48 -11.20
N TRP A 125 13.81 -3.53 -10.93
CA TRP A 125 13.50 -3.01 -9.60
C TRP A 125 12.08 -2.48 -9.56
N GLY A 126 11.50 -2.38 -8.36
CA GLY A 126 10.15 -1.85 -8.20
C GLY A 126 9.03 -2.78 -8.71
N ARG A 127 9.29 -4.10 -8.74
CA ARG A 127 8.28 -5.10 -9.11
C ARG A 127 7.14 -5.15 -8.10
N ARG A 128 7.42 -4.95 -6.81
CA ARG A 128 6.40 -4.98 -5.76
C ARG A 128 5.29 -3.94 -6.00
N GLU A 129 5.66 -2.75 -6.46
CA GLU A 129 4.73 -1.65 -6.76
C GLU A 129 3.83 -2.02 -7.95
N VAL A 130 4.39 -2.68 -8.96
CA VAL A 130 3.63 -3.19 -10.12
C VAL A 130 2.71 -4.34 -9.70
N ASP A 131 3.20 -5.29 -8.91
CA ASP A 131 2.42 -6.41 -8.38
C ASP A 131 1.25 -5.91 -7.50
N MET A 132 1.46 -4.87 -6.69
CA MET A 132 0.39 -4.22 -5.93
C MET A 132 -0.64 -3.57 -6.85
N ALA A 133 -0.21 -2.85 -7.88
CA ALA A 133 -1.12 -2.23 -8.85
C ALA A 133 -1.94 -3.29 -9.61
N LEU A 134 -1.31 -4.38 -10.06
CA LEU A 134 -1.99 -5.53 -10.65
C LEU A 134 -3.00 -6.15 -9.68
N ALA A 135 -2.62 -6.36 -8.42
CA ALA A 135 -3.51 -6.92 -7.42
C ALA A 135 -4.72 -6.02 -7.11
N GLN A 136 -4.58 -4.70 -7.20
CA GLN A 136 -5.67 -3.73 -6.98
C GLN A 136 -6.58 -3.55 -8.19
N HIS A 137 -6.07 -3.82 -9.40
CA HIS A 137 -6.80 -3.48 -10.61
C HIS A 137 -8.06 -4.36 -10.76
N PRO A 138 -9.26 -3.78 -10.94
CA PRO A 138 -10.53 -4.52 -10.87
C PRO A 138 -10.71 -5.52 -12.01
N SER A 139 -10.04 -5.32 -13.14
CA SER A 139 -10.10 -6.22 -14.30
C SER A 139 -8.94 -7.23 -14.36
N THR A 140 -8.17 -7.38 -13.28
CA THR A 140 -7.02 -8.30 -13.28
C THR A 140 -7.50 -9.75 -13.47
N PRO A 141 -6.95 -10.48 -14.46
CA PRO A 141 -7.29 -11.87 -14.68
C PRO A 141 -7.07 -12.76 -13.46
N HIS A 142 -7.97 -13.71 -13.23
CA HIS A 142 -7.92 -14.67 -12.13
C HIS A 142 -6.58 -15.41 -12.02
N ALA A 143 -5.96 -15.77 -13.16
CA ALA A 143 -4.66 -16.45 -13.19
C ALA A 143 -3.54 -15.60 -12.58
N ILE A 144 -3.55 -14.29 -12.83
CA ILE A 144 -2.57 -13.35 -12.27
C ILE A 144 -2.80 -13.19 -10.77
N LEU A 145 -4.06 -13.06 -10.33
CA LEU A 145 -4.39 -12.98 -8.90
C LEU A 145 -3.94 -14.23 -8.13
N GLY A 146 -4.11 -15.41 -8.73
CA GLY A 146 -3.59 -16.66 -8.19
C GLY A 146 -2.06 -16.68 -8.08
N MET A 147 -1.36 -16.25 -9.13
CA MET A 147 0.10 -16.14 -9.14
C MET A 147 0.61 -15.18 -8.06
N LEU A 148 0.03 -13.97 -7.98
CA LEU A 148 0.43 -12.92 -7.02
C LEU A 148 0.25 -13.36 -5.57
N MET A 149 -0.79 -14.15 -5.28
CA MET A 149 -0.98 -14.71 -3.94
C MET A 149 0.13 -15.70 -3.56
N GLU A 150 0.70 -16.44 -4.53
CA GLU A 150 1.79 -17.40 -4.29
C GLU A 150 3.18 -16.75 -4.24
N SER A 151 3.42 -15.73 -5.07
CA SER A 151 4.76 -15.18 -5.29
C SER A 151 5.11 -13.94 -4.46
N SER A 152 4.13 -13.34 -3.78
CA SER A 152 4.28 -11.98 -3.25
C SER A 152 4.09 -11.90 -1.73
N GLY A 153 4.61 -10.82 -1.13
CA GLY A 153 4.52 -10.59 0.32
C GLY A 153 3.12 -10.19 0.79
N ASP A 154 2.91 -10.17 2.10
CA ASP A 154 1.60 -9.97 2.75
C ASP A 154 0.82 -8.74 2.25
N ALA A 155 1.50 -7.64 1.94
CA ALA A 155 0.87 -6.44 1.40
C ALA A 155 0.22 -6.67 0.01
N VAL A 156 0.82 -7.48 -0.85
CA VAL A 156 0.23 -7.83 -2.16
C VAL A 156 -0.93 -8.80 -1.96
N VAL A 157 -0.76 -9.78 -1.07
CA VAL A 157 -1.81 -10.75 -0.74
C VAL A 157 -3.05 -10.05 -0.17
N GLN A 158 -2.88 -9.00 0.63
CA GLN A 158 -3.99 -8.15 1.07
C GLN A 158 -4.77 -7.56 -0.11
N GLN A 159 -4.07 -6.99 -1.09
CA GLN A 159 -4.71 -6.39 -2.26
C GLN A 159 -5.44 -7.42 -3.11
N VAL A 160 -4.83 -8.60 -3.30
CA VAL A 160 -5.51 -9.75 -3.92
C VAL A 160 -6.76 -10.11 -3.13
N GLY A 161 -6.66 -10.17 -1.80
CA GLY A 161 -7.78 -10.43 -0.90
C GLY A 161 -8.93 -9.44 -1.10
N THR A 162 -8.66 -8.14 -1.19
CA THR A 162 -9.70 -7.10 -1.36
C THR A 162 -10.26 -6.99 -2.78
N ASN A 163 -9.58 -7.53 -3.78
CA ASN A 163 -9.97 -7.32 -5.17
C ASN A 163 -11.30 -8.04 -5.48
N PRO A 164 -12.32 -7.32 -5.99
CA PRO A 164 -13.64 -7.90 -6.24
C PRO A 164 -13.65 -8.99 -7.32
N ASN A 165 -12.62 -9.04 -8.18
CA ASN A 165 -12.46 -10.06 -9.22
C ASN A 165 -11.64 -11.27 -8.76
N THR A 166 -11.26 -11.34 -7.48
CA THR A 166 -10.55 -12.50 -6.94
C THR A 166 -11.50 -13.69 -6.84
N PRO A 167 -11.13 -14.85 -7.41
CA PRO A 167 -12.00 -16.01 -7.40
C PRO A 167 -12.01 -16.65 -6.01
N LEU A 168 -13.13 -17.30 -5.65
CA LEU A 168 -13.30 -17.93 -4.34
C LEU A 168 -12.16 -18.90 -3.99
N ALA A 169 -11.68 -19.70 -4.94
CA ALA A 169 -10.57 -20.63 -4.73
C ALA A 169 -9.27 -19.94 -4.28
N VAL A 170 -9.00 -18.71 -4.75
CA VAL A 170 -7.84 -17.91 -4.30
C VAL A 170 -8.10 -17.34 -2.91
N LEU A 171 -9.33 -16.87 -2.62
CA LEU A 171 -9.72 -16.39 -1.29
C LEU A 171 -9.61 -17.50 -0.23
N GLU A 172 -10.07 -18.71 -0.56
CA GLU A 172 -9.93 -19.91 0.28
C GLU A 172 -8.46 -20.24 0.54
N LYS A 173 -7.61 -20.11 -0.47
CA LYS A 173 -6.17 -20.30 -0.30
C LYS A 173 -5.54 -19.25 0.61
N ILE A 174 -5.95 -17.98 0.50
CA ILE A 174 -5.53 -16.92 1.43
C ILE A 174 -5.95 -17.27 2.88
N ALA A 175 -7.20 -17.72 3.07
CA ALA A 175 -7.76 -18.10 4.36
C ALA A 175 -7.14 -19.37 4.97
N SER A 176 -6.65 -20.29 4.12
CA SER A 176 -5.94 -21.50 4.57
C SER A 176 -4.52 -21.23 5.08
N GLY A 177 -3.95 -20.07 4.75
CA GLY A 177 -2.63 -19.66 5.21
C GLY A 177 -2.63 -19.05 6.60
N PRO A 178 -1.47 -18.51 7.04
CA PRO A 178 -1.39 -17.76 8.28
C PRO A 178 -2.37 -16.57 8.27
N LEU A 179 -3.21 -16.44 9.28
CA LEU A 179 -4.17 -15.34 9.42
C LEU A 179 -3.49 -14.09 9.97
N THR A 180 -2.54 -13.55 9.20
CA THR A 180 -1.90 -12.26 9.48
C THR A 180 -2.89 -11.11 9.29
N TYR A 181 -2.56 -9.95 9.86
CA TYR A 181 -3.38 -8.74 9.77
C TYR A 181 -3.77 -8.43 8.32
N GLU A 182 -2.77 -8.40 7.45
CA GLU A 182 -2.88 -8.01 6.05
C GLU A 182 -3.82 -8.96 5.29
N ARG A 183 -3.70 -10.27 5.52
CA ARG A 183 -4.52 -11.29 4.86
C ARG A 183 -5.97 -11.22 5.29
N VAL A 184 -6.21 -11.07 6.59
CA VAL A 184 -7.57 -11.02 7.13
C VAL A 184 -8.27 -9.71 6.78
N ALA A 185 -7.55 -8.57 6.81
CA ALA A 185 -8.05 -7.30 6.30
C ALA A 185 -8.45 -7.40 4.82
N GLY A 186 -7.63 -8.09 4.02
CA GLY A 186 -7.92 -8.37 2.61
C GLY A 186 -9.22 -9.13 2.42
N LEU A 187 -9.37 -10.25 3.13
CA LEU A 187 -10.55 -11.11 3.05
C LEU A 187 -11.82 -10.40 3.52
N ALA A 188 -11.78 -9.74 4.68
CA ALA A 188 -12.96 -9.12 5.29
C ALA A 188 -13.59 -8.03 4.40
N GLY A 189 -12.78 -7.32 3.61
CA GLY A 189 -13.24 -6.30 2.66
C GLY A 189 -13.82 -6.84 1.36
N ASN A 190 -13.78 -8.16 1.12
CA ASN A 190 -14.23 -8.75 -0.15
C ASN A 190 -15.64 -9.34 -0.02
N HIS A 191 -16.53 -9.00 -0.94
CA HIS A 191 -17.91 -9.50 -0.95
C HIS A 191 -18.06 -10.93 -1.48
N ASN A 192 -17.01 -11.50 -2.10
CA ASN A 192 -17.03 -12.85 -2.67
C ASN A 192 -16.53 -13.93 -1.71
N ILE A 193 -16.21 -13.61 -0.45
CA ILE A 193 -15.82 -14.61 0.55
C ILE A 193 -16.99 -15.54 0.90
N SER A 194 -16.70 -16.81 1.17
CA SER A 194 -17.71 -17.79 1.59
C SER A 194 -18.09 -17.62 3.07
N HIS A 195 -19.25 -18.17 3.45
CA HIS A 195 -19.69 -18.24 4.85
C HIS A 195 -18.64 -18.94 5.74
N ALA A 196 -18.02 -20.01 5.26
CA ALA A 196 -16.94 -20.70 5.97
C ALA A 196 -15.72 -19.79 6.25
N ILE A 197 -15.31 -18.95 5.28
CA ILE A 197 -14.23 -17.97 5.50
C ILE A 197 -14.66 -16.95 6.56
N MET A 198 -15.89 -16.42 6.47
CA MET A 198 -16.41 -15.45 7.45
C MET A 198 -16.42 -16.01 8.87
N GLU A 199 -16.90 -17.25 9.05
CA GLU A 199 -16.85 -17.96 10.33
C GLU A 199 -15.42 -18.14 10.83
N GLN A 200 -14.51 -18.57 9.95
CA GLN A 200 -13.11 -18.76 10.31
C GLN A 200 -12.46 -17.46 10.78
N LEU A 201 -12.75 -16.33 10.11
CA LEU A 201 -12.25 -15.01 10.53
C LEU A 201 -12.78 -14.60 11.91
N LEU A 202 -14.09 -14.76 12.15
CA LEU A 202 -14.70 -14.47 13.47
C LEU A 202 -14.13 -15.35 14.58
N ALA A 203 -13.92 -16.64 14.30
CA ALA A 203 -13.32 -17.57 15.25
C ALA A 203 -11.85 -17.22 15.54
N ALA A 204 -11.09 -16.85 14.52
CA ALA A 204 -9.69 -16.46 14.66
C ALA A 204 -9.50 -15.20 15.53
N ILE A 205 -10.44 -14.25 15.45
CA ILE A 205 -10.45 -13.04 16.28
C ILE A 205 -10.77 -13.35 17.76
N SER A 206 -11.59 -14.36 17.99
CA SER A 206 -11.96 -14.83 19.33
C SER A 206 -10.87 -15.67 19.99
N SER A 207 -9.99 -16.27 19.19
CA SER A 207 -8.86 -17.07 19.67
C SER A 207 -7.70 -16.20 20.15
N PRO A 208 -7.02 -16.54 21.27
CA PRO A 208 -5.82 -15.84 21.71
C PRO A 208 -4.63 -16.18 20.79
N VAL A 209 -4.60 -15.65 19.57
CA VAL A 209 -3.44 -15.74 18.66
C VAL A 209 -2.21 -15.19 19.39
N HIS A 210 -1.05 -15.85 19.31
CA HIS A 210 0.22 -15.36 19.88
C HIS A 210 0.74 -14.10 19.15
N VAL A 211 0.07 -12.97 19.33
CA VAL A 211 0.59 -11.64 18.95
C VAL A 211 1.31 -11.06 20.16
N THR A 212 2.59 -10.71 19.98
CA THR A 212 3.51 -10.23 21.02
C THR A 212 3.18 -8.82 21.56
N ASP A 213 2.29 -8.08 20.87
CA ASP A 213 1.85 -6.75 21.26
C ASP A 213 0.31 -6.71 21.43
N PRO A 214 -0.20 -6.46 22.65
CA PRO A 214 -1.64 -6.42 22.94
C PRO A 214 -2.36 -5.24 22.26
N VAL A 215 -1.69 -4.10 22.03
CA VAL A 215 -2.32 -2.92 21.40
C VAL A 215 -2.56 -3.18 19.93
N ARG A 216 -1.55 -3.73 19.24
CA ARG A 216 -1.65 -4.10 17.82
C ARG A 216 -2.75 -5.14 17.57
N ARG A 217 -2.93 -6.07 18.51
CA ARG A 217 -4.02 -7.06 18.47
C ARG A 217 -5.40 -6.42 18.60
N SER A 218 -5.58 -5.46 19.50
CA SER A 218 -6.86 -4.79 19.71
C SER A 218 -7.28 -3.96 18.48
N LEU A 219 -6.32 -3.24 17.89
CA LEU A 219 -6.53 -2.51 16.63
C LEU A 219 -6.88 -3.45 15.47
N TYR A 220 -6.17 -4.57 15.36
CA TYR A 220 -6.47 -5.62 14.38
C TYR A 220 -7.89 -6.17 14.52
N LYS A 221 -8.25 -6.61 15.72
CA LYS A 221 -9.60 -7.11 16.04
C LYS A 221 -10.66 -6.09 15.64
N THR A 222 -10.45 -4.83 16.01
CA THR A 222 -11.36 -3.73 15.68
C THR A 222 -11.53 -3.55 14.17
N TYR A 223 -10.43 -3.47 13.42
CA TYR A 223 -10.48 -3.21 11.98
C TYR A 223 -11.18 -4.32 11.23
N VAL A 224 -10.85 -5.58 11.52
CA VAL A 224 -11.44 -6.73 10.85
C VAL A 224 -12.93 -6.86 11.18
N LEU A 225 -13.33 -6.70 12.45
CA LEU A 225 -14.73 -6.73 12.83
C LEU A 225 -15.51 -5.60 12.15
N ALA A 226 -14.95 -4.39 12.09
CA ALA A 226 -15.58 -3.28 11.39
C ALA A 226 -15.71 -3.56 9.88
N ALA A 227 -14.68 -4.13 9.24
CA ALA A 227 -14.73 -4.51 7.84
C ALA A 227 -15.79 -5.59 7.56
N LEU A 228 -15.88 -6.62 8.41
CA LEU A 228 -16.92 -7.65 8.31
C LEU A 228 -18.32 -7.05 8.53
N ALA A 229 -18.50 -6.17 9.51
CA ALA A 229 -19.79 -5.51 9.77
C ALA A 229 -20.25 -4.65 8.59
N ALA A 230 -19.31 -3.96 7.92
CA ALA A 230 -19.59 -3.17 6.73
C ALA A 230 -19.81 -4.03 5.47
N ASN A 231 -19.37 -5.30 5.49
CA ASN A 231 -19.49 -6.19 4.34
C ASN A 231 -20.95 -6.61 4.14
N SER A 232 -21.54 -6.13 3.04
CA SER A 232 -22.93 -6.42 2.69
C SER A 232 -23.22 -7.91 2.44
N ALA A 233 -22.20 -8.73 2.20
CA ALA A 233 -22.34 -10.18 2.03
C ALA A 233 -22.49 -10.92 3.38
N LEU A 234 -22.12 -10.31 4.52
CA LEU A 234 -22.09 -10.97 5.83
C LEU A 234 -23.47 -11.48 6.27
N PRO A 235 -23.68 -12.81 6.40
CA PRO A 235 -24.97 -13.39 6.80
C PRO A 235 -25.46 -12.91 8.16
N GLN A 236 -26.80 -12.83 8.32
CA GLN A 236 -27.42 -12.20 9.49
C GLN A 236 -27.05 -12.88 10.80
N ASP A 237 -26.93 -14.21 10.80
CA ASP A 237 -26.50 -15.01 11.97
C ASP A 237 -25.10 -14.62 12.44
N LEU A 238 -24.17 -14.40 11.52
CA LEU A 238 -22.81 -13.97 11.83
C LEU A 238 -22.75 -12.50 12.23
N PHE A 239 -23.56 -11.65 11.59
CA PHE A 239 -23.72 -10.24 11.98
C PHE A 239 -24.29 -10.12 13.40
N ASP A 240 -25.29 -10.92 13.74
CA ASP A 240 -25.91 -10.95 15.07
C ASP A 240 -24.89 -11.34 16.16
N ARG A 241 -24.01 -12.29 15.88
CA ARG A 241 -22.88 -12.65 16.78
C ARG A 241 -21.84 -11.54 16.90
N LEU A 242 -21.50 -10.89 15.79
CA LEU A 242 -20.54 -9.79 15.76
C LEU A 242 -21.05 -8.58 16.55
N ALA A 243 -22.32 -8.23 16.38
CA ALA A 243 -22.96 -7.12 17.09
C ALA A 243 -23.15 -7.40 18.60
N ALA A 244 -23.13 -8.68 19.00
CA ALA A 244 -23.21 -9.11 20.39
C ALA A 244 -21.84 -9.17 21.10
N ILE A 245 -20.75 -8.76 20.45
CA ILE A 245 -19.42 -8.72 21.09
C ILE A 245 -19.44 -7.66 22.20
N ASP A 246 -19.19 -8.10 23.44
CA ASP A 246 -19.06 -7.23 24.61
C ASP A 246 -17.92 -6.20 24.41
N SER A 247 -18.20 -4.94 24.79
CA SER A 247 -17.33 -3.75 24.63
C SER A 247 -16.83 -3.49 23.19
N PRO A 248 -17.74 -3.16 22.25
CA PRO A 248 -17.32 -2.78 20.90
C PRO A 248 -16.46 -1.52 20.96
N THR A 249 -15.50 -1.35 20.05
CA THR A 249 -14.77 -0.07 19.94
C THR A 249 -15.58 0.96 19.16
N HIS A 250 -15.25 2.25 19.29
CA HIS A 250 -15.92 3.34 18.56
C HIS A 250 -16.08 3.07 17.06
N PHE A 251 -15.04 2.53 16.40
CA PHE A 251 -15.09 2.19 14.98
C PHE A 251 -16.06 1.04 14.67
N LEU A 252 -16.15 0.05 15.55
CA LEU A 252 -17.08 -1.07 15.39
C LEU A 252 -18.53 -0.60 15.56
N VAL A 253 -18.81 0.27 16.53
CA VAL A 253 -20.13 0.91 16.69
C VAL A 253 -20.55 1.62 15.40
N LEU A 254 -19.65 2.44 14.83
CA LEU A 254 -19.91 3.14 13.56
C LEU A 254 -20.14 2.19 12.39
N ALA A 255 -19.41 1.08 12.31
CA ALA A 255 -19.59 0.08 11.26
C ALA A 255 -20.95 -0.63 11.38
N ILE A 256 -21.34 -1.01 12.60
CA ILE A 256 -22.63 -1.67 12.86
C ILE A 256 -23.80 -0.74 12.51
N ILE A 257 -23.79 0.53 12.96
CA ILE A 257 -24.93 1.43 12.69
C ILE A 257 -25.09 1.81 11.21
N ASN A 258 -24.02 1.73 10.42
CA ASN A 258 -24.07 2.01 9.00
C ASN A 258 -24.24 0.74 8.15
N ALA A 259 -24.27 -0.44 8.78
CA ALA A 259 -24.47 -1.69 8.08
C ALA A 259 -25.93 -1.78 7.57
N PRO A 260 -26.16 -2.18 6.31
CA PRO A 260 -27.50 -2.28 5.74
C PRO A 260 -28.36 -3.37 6.41
N ARG A 261 -27.74 -4.27 7.17
CA ARG A 261 -28.37 -5.42 7.84
C ARG A 261 -28.59 -5.22 9.34
N ALA A 262 -28.27 -4.04 9.87
CA ALA A 262 -28.43 -3.74 11.28
C ALA A 262 -29.91 -3.63 11.66
N LYS A 263 -30.33 -4.43 12.65
CA LYS A 263 -31.68 -4.39 13.23
C LYS A 263 -31.75 -3.35 14.37
N CYS A 264 -32.95 -2.85 14.64
CA CYS A 264 -33.21 -1.91 15.73
C CYS A 264 -32.69 -2.42 17.09
N GLU A 265 -32.89 -3.71 17.40
CA GLU A 265 -32.42 -4.33 18.65
C GLU A 265 -30.88 -4.26 18.80
N GLN A 266 -30.15 -4.38 17.69
CA GLN A 266 -28.68 -4.34 17.73
C GLN A 266 -28.19 -2.92 17.95
N MET A 267 -28.79 -1.96 17.25
CA MET A 267 -28.48 -0.55 17.40
C MET A 267 -28.86 0.00 18.78
N SER A 268 -29.99 -0.45 19.36
CA SER A 268 -30.40 -0.02 20.71
C SER A 268 -29.43 -0.54 21.78
N ARG A 269 -28.94 -1.78 21.65
CA ARG A 269 -27.88 -2.32 22.54
C ARG A 269 -26.60 -1.47 22.50
N LEU A 270 -26.26 -0.85 21.36
CA LEU A 270 -25.08 0.01 21.27
C LEU A 270 -25.20 1.27 22.13
N LEU A 271 -26.41 1.77 22.42
CA LEU A 271 -26.59 2.96 23.27
C LEU A 271 -26.11 2.73 24.71
N VAL A 272 -26.15 1.48 25.18
CA VAL A 272 -25.73 1.09 26.53
C VAL A 272 -24.27 0.63 26.56
N SER A 273 -23.58 0.63 25.41
CA SER A 273 -22.16 0.26 25.35
C SER A 273 -21.25 1.37 25.90
N GLU A 274 -20.15 0.97 26.53
CA GLU A 274 -19.14 1.86 27.13
C GLU A 274 -18.71 3.01 26.19
N PRO A 275 -18.37 2.80 24.90
CA PRO A 275 -17.98 3.90 24.01
C PRO A 275 -19.10 4.88 23.68
N ALA A 276 -20.36 4.41 23.63
CA ALA A 276 -21.49 5.29 23.39
C ALA A 276 -21.78 6.16 24.62
N LEU A 277 -21.67 5.58 25.82
CA LEU A 277 -21.85 6.31 27.07
C LEU A 277 -20.73 7.34 27.32
N GLU A 278 -19.50 7.03 26.92
CA GLU A 278 -18.36 7.94 27.08
C GLU A 278 -18.28 9.06 26.02
N ASN A 279 -18.93 8.88 24.86
CA ASN A 279 -18.87 9.82 23.75
C ASN A 279 -20.27 10.27 23.31
N ALA A 280 -20.68 11.45 23.78
CA ALA A 280 -21.96 12.07 23.45
C ALA A 280 -22.19 12.26 21.94
N SER A 281 -21.13 12.48 21.14
CA SER A 281 -21.23 12.60 19.68
C SER A 281 -21.60 11.25 19.04
N LEU A 282 -20.99 10.17 19.53
CA LEU A 282 -21.28 8.82 19.08
C LEU A 282 -22.71 8.44 19.48
N TYR A 283 -23.09 8.66 20.74
CA TYR A 283 -24.45 8.42 21.23
C TYR A 283 -25.52 9.11 20.37
N ASN A 284 -25.36 10.42 20.13
CA ASN A 284 -26.27 11.19 19.29
C ASN A 284 -26.31 10.68 17.84
N THR A 285 -25.19 10.15 17.34
CA THR A 285 -25.12 9.55 16.00
C THR A 285 -25.93 8.26 15.94
N VAL A 286 -25.82 7.39 16.95
CA VAL A 286 -26.63 6.16 17.06
C VAL A 286 -28.12 6.52 17.16
N MET A 287 -28.49 7.46 18.03
CA MET A 287 -29.88 7.92 18.21
C MET A 287 -30.49 8.50 16.94
N ARG A 288 -29.74 9.36 16.23
CA ARG A 288 -30.18 9.89 14.94
C ARG A 288 -30.43 8.78 13.93
N LYS A 289 -29.55 7.76 13.89
CA LYS A 289 -29.70 6.65 12.96
C LYS A 289 -30.91 5.77 13.27
N LEU A 290 -31.18 5.53 14.54
CA LEU A 290 -32.39 4.84 15.00
C LEU A 290 -33.66 5.58 14.58
N ASN A 291 -33.67 6.92 14.73
CA ASN A 291 -34.78 7.77 14.30
C ASN A 291 -34.97 7.76 12.78
N GLU A 292 -33.88 7.81 11.99
CA GLU A 292 -33.94 7.73 10.53
C GLU A 292 -34.62 6.44 10.01
N ILE A 293 -34.40 5.32 10.71
CA ILE A 293 -34.91 4.00 10.31
C ILE A 293 -36.27 3.70 10.98
N GLY A 294 -36.78 4.59 11.83
CA GLY A 294 -38.07 4.44 12.50
C GLY A 294 -38.08 3.39 13.62
N CYS A 295 -36.93 3.14 14.25
CA CYS A 295 -36.81 2.20 15.34
C CYS A 295 -37.36 2.79 16.65
N PRO A 296 -38.22 2.10 17.41
CA PRO A 296 -38.60 2.53 18.75
C PRO A 296 -37.37 2.41 19.67
N VAL A 297 -36.97 3.53 20.27
CA VAL A 297 -36.01 3.51 21.37
C VAL A 297 -36.84 3.31 22.63
N GLU A 298 -36.73 2.13 23.26
CA GLU A 298 -37.32 1.95 24.58
C GLU A 298 -36.51 2.80 25.57
N ASP A 299 -37.14 3.86 26.07
CA ASP A 299 -36.62 4.65 27.19
C ASP A 299 -36.56 3.72 28.42
N SER A 300 -35.38 3.16 28.70
CA SER A 300 -35.10 2.42 29.95
C SER A 300 -34.63 3.35 31.05
#